data_AF-A0A1L9WSL5-F1
#
_entry.id   AF-A0A1L9WSL5-F1
#
_cell.length_a   1.000
_cell.length_b   1.000
_cell.length_c   1.000
_cell.angle_alpha   90.00
_cell.angle_beta   90.00
_cell.angle_gamma   90.00
#
_symmetry.space_group_name_H-M   'P 1'
#
loop_
_entity.id
_entity.type
_entity.pdbx_description
1 polymer ?
#
loop_
_entity_poly.entity_id
_entity_poly.type
_entity_poly.pdbx_seq_one_letter_code
_entity_poly.pdbx_strand_id
1 'polypeptide(L)'
;MEAIVDSIPEQLFLDLRVSAVRNRTARINLVEPWASEYCTAVLEKRYGDAIFARYNLAGQAVNGVYTEWNITVYDMIMSDAQEYAQDHPELYADALQLYNNTNSTDTRRDIIKGLERITFD
;
A
#
# COMPACT_ATOMS: atom_id res chain seq x y z
N MET A 1 -4.45 28.03 -0.92
CA MET A 1 -3.52 26.99 -1.39
C MET A 1 -3.39 26.01 -0.26
N GLU A 2 -4.18 24.94 -0.25
CA GLU A 2 -3.98 23.89 0.76
C GLU A 2 -2.57 23.34 0.54
N ALA A 3 -1.70 23.52 1.54
CA ALA A 3 -0.51 22.72 1.61
C ALA A 3 -0.99 21.27 1.53
N ILE A 4 -0.57 20.53 0.50
CA ILE A 4 -0.66 19.08 0.54
C ILE A 4 0.08 18.72 1.82
N VAL A 5 -0.66 18.34 2.85
CA VAL A 5 -0.08 17.94 4.13
C VAL A 5 0.88 16.80 3.77
N ASP A 6 2.16 17.03 4.02
CA ASP A 6 3.23 16.07 3.77
C ASP A 6 3.22 14.98 4.84
N SER A 7 2.08 14.30 4.96
CA SER A 7 1.86 13.18 5.85
C SER A 7 1.99 11.86 5.11
N ILE A 8 2.27 10.81 5.88
CA ILE A 8 2.01 9.45 5.42
C ILE A 8 0.49 9.27 5.26
N PRO A 9 0.01 8.59 4.21
CA PRO A 9 -1.41 8.27 4.06
C PRO A 9 -1.98 7.48 5.24
N GLU A 10 -1.31 6.39 5.65
CA GLU A 10 -1.57 5.63 6.88
C GLU A 10 -0.31 4.85 7.30
N GLN A 11 -0.34 4.11 8.42
CA GLN A 11 0.86 3.60 9.09
C GLN A 11 1.28 2.17 8.69
N LEU A 12 0.38 1.36 8.15
CA LEU A 12 0.58 -0.07 7.94
C LEU A 12 1.08 -0.40 6.54
N PHE A 13 0.36 0.03 5.50
CA PHE A 13 0.63 -0.34 4.11
C PHE A 13 1.14 0.82 3.26
N LEU A 14 0.83 2.06 3.60
CA LEU A 14 1.12 3.31 2.90
C LEU A 14 1.94 4.24 3.80
N ASP A 15 2.96 3.66 4.43
CA ASP A 15 3.85 4.25 5.44
C ASP A 15 4.86 5.27 4.87
N LEU A 16 4.81 5.58 3.58
CA LEU A 16 5.72 6.51 2.92
C LEU A 16 5.03 7.81 2.53
N ARG A 17 5.67 8.93 2.86
CA ARG A 17 5.26 10.24 2.36
C ARG A 17 5.46 10.30 0.85
N VAL A 18 4.47 10.82 0.13
CA VAL A 18 4.56 11.03 -1.33
C VAL A 18 5.74 11.94 -1.69
N SER A 19 6.02 12.96 -0.88
CA SER A 19 7.18 13.84 -1.11
C SER A 19 8.51 13.09 -0.99
N ALA A 20 8.64 12.16 -0.05
CA ALA A 20 9.87 11.41 0.19
C ALA A 20 10.16 10.45 -0.97
N VAL A 21 9.12 9.84 -1.53
CA VAL A 21 9.24 9.00 -2.74
C VAL A 21 9.60 9.85 -3.95
N ARG A 22 8.88 10.96 -4.19
CA ARG A 22 9.16 11.88 -5.32
C ARG A 22 10.55 12.49 -5.29
N ASN A 23 11.00 12.92 -4.11
CA ASN A 23 12.31 13.55 -3.92
C ASN A 23 13.44 12.53 -3.75
N ARG A 24 13.14 11.23 -3.84
CA ARG A 24 14.10 10.13 -3.63
C ARG A 24 14.86 10.22 -2.31
N THR A 25 14.17 10.63 -1.24
CA THR A 25 14.71 10.72 0.12
C THR A 25 14.17 9.63 1.06
N ALA A 26 13.26 8.78 0.58
CA ALA A 26 12.83 7.59 1.31
C ALA A 26 14.02 6.64 1.56
N ARG A 27 14.03 5.97 2.71
CA ARG A 27 15.12 5.09 3.16
C ARG A 27 15.06 3.67 2.56
N ILE A 28 14.35 3.50 1.47
CA ILE A 28 14.21 2.24 0.75
C ILE A 28 14.70 2.40 -0.68
N ASN A 29 14.97 1.28 -1.35
CA ASN A 29 15.20 1.30 -2.78
C ASN A 29 13.91 1.76 -3.50
N LEU A 30 14.05 2.63 -4.50
CA LEU A 30 12.93 3.21 -5.25
C LEU A 30 13.08 2.83 -6.73
N VAL A 31 12.40 1.76 -7.14
CA VAL A 31 12.40 1.31 -8.54
C VAL A 31 11.18 1.80 -9.32
N GLU A 32 11.38 2.07 -10.60
CA GLU A 32 10.29 2.39 -11.53
C GLU A 32 9.72 1.10 -12.16
N PRO A 33 8.42 1.06 -12.53
CA PRO A 33 7.46 2.17 -12.45
C PRO A 33 6.83 2.37 -11.07
N TRP A 34 7.13 1.50 -10.09
CA TRP A 34 6.43 1.42 -8.82
C TRP A 34 6.50 2.69 -7.98
N ALA A 35 7.62 3.41 -7.98
CA ALA A 35 7.74 4.70 -7.29
C ALA A 35 6.76 5.76 -7.86
N SER A 36 6.67 5.88 -9.19
CA SER A 36 5.74 6.79 -9.86
C SER A 36 4.28 6.35 -9.67
N GLU A 37 4.02 5.05 -9.76
CA GLU A 37 2.69 4.48 -9.56
C GLU A 37 2.19 4.69 -8.14
N TYR A 38 3.03 4.44 -7.12
CA TYR A 38 2.70 4.69 -5.72
C TYR A 38 2.24 6.14 -5.51
N CYS A 39 3.04 7.10 -5.97
CA CYS A 39 2.74 8.51 -5.79
C CYS A 39 1.43 8.92 -6.47
N THR A 40 1.23 8.45 -7.70
CA THR A 40 0.01 8.76 -8.47
C THR A 40 -1.21 8.11 -7.83
N ALA A 41 -1.13 6.83 -7.48
CA ALA A 41 -2.23 6.08 -6.89
C ALA A 41 -2.66 6.65 -5.54
N VAL A 42 -1.73 7.04 -4.67
CA VAL A 42 -2.05 7.72 -3.40
C VAL A 42 -2.80 9.02 -3.64
N LEU A 43 -2.32 9.88 -4.55
CA LEU A 43 -2.93 11.19 -4.82
C LEU A 43 -4.31 11.07 -5.49
N GLU A 44 -4.52 10.05 -6.32
CA GLU A 44 -5.79 9.76 -6.99
C GLU A 44 -6.76 8.94 -6.12
N LYS A 45 -6.34 8.58 -4.89
CA LYS A 45 -7.08 7.72 -3.95
C LYS A 45 -7.39 6.33 -4.54
N ARG A 46 -6.48 5.79 -5.35
CA ARG A 46 -6.49 4.40 -5.81
C ARG A 46 -5.67 3.56 -4.82
N TYR A 47 -6.21 3.36 -3.62
CA TYR A 47 -5.47 2.76 -2.51
C TYR A 47 -5.04 1.31 -2.74
N GLY A 48 -5.81 0.51 -3.48
CA GLY A 48 -5.41 -0.85 -3.85
C GLY A 48 -4.17 -0.83 -4.74
N ASP A 49 -4.18 0.06 -5.75
CA ASP A 49 -3.02 0.26 -6.64
C ASP A 49 -1.81 0.80 -5.85
N ALA A 50 -2.04 1.71 -4.89
CA ALA A 50 -0.99 2.27 -4.05
C ALA A 50 -0.31 1.22 -3.17
N ILE A 51 -1.09 0.35 -2.50
CA ILE A 51 -0.56 -0.74 -1.67
C ILE A 51 0.24 -1.70 -2.55
N PHE A 52 -0.29 -2.08 -3.71
CA PHE A 52 0.42 -2.95 -4.63
C PHE A 52 1.76 -2.35 -5.08
N ALA A 53 1.78 -1.06 -5.46
CA ALA A 53 3.00 -0.36 -5.82
C ALA A 53 4.00 -0.28 -4.64
N ARG A 54 3.51 -0.09 -3.41
CA ARG A 54 4.34 -0.03 -2.20
C ARG A 54 5.05 -1.34 -1.89
N TYR A 55 4.43 -2.48 -2.16
CA TYR A 55 5.07 -3.79 -2.00
C TYR A 55 6.11 -4.06 -3.09
N ASN A 56 5.89 -3.56 -4.30
CA ASN A 56 6.84 -3.71 -5.40
C ASN A 56 7.99 -2.69 -5.39
N LEU A 57 7.93 -1.68 -4.51
CA LEU A 57 8.75 -0.47 -4.55
C LEU A 57 10.27 -0.73 -4.42
N ALA A 58 10.65 -1.80 -3.72
CA ALA A 58 12.05 -2.23 -3.57
C ALA A 58 12.58 -3.05 -4.76
N GLY A 59 11.71 -3.48 -5.68
CA GLY A 59 12.07 -4.22 -6.90
C GLY A 59 12.38 -5.70 -6.68
N GLN A 60 11.95 -6.27 -5.55
CA GLN A 60 12.20 -7.67 -5.20
C GLN A 60 11.21 -8.64 -5.87
N ALA A 61 10.04 -8.14 -6.28
CA ALA A 61 9.04 -8.93 -7.00
C ALA A 61 9.24 -8.81 -8.52
N VAL A 62 9.19 -9.94 -9.22
CA VAL A 62 9.23 -10.02 -10.68
C VAL A 62 7.91 -10.61 -11.15
N ASN A 63 7.21 -9.92 -12.06
CA ASN A 63 5.87 -10.30 -12.53
C ASN A 63 4.86 -10.54 -11.38
N GLY A 64 4.95 -9.73 -10.31
CA GLY A 64 4.06 -9.83 -9.16
C GLY A 64 4.36 -10.99 -8.19
N VAL A 65 5.54 -11.61 -8.30
CA VAL A 65 5.97 -12.71 -7.43
C VAL A 65 7.32 -12.40 -6.80
N TYR A 66 7.42 -12.53 -5.48
CA TYR A 66 8.71 -12.53 -4.78
C TYR A 66 9.40 -13.87 -5.01
N THR A 67 10.40 -13.87 -5.90
CA THR A 67 11.04 -15.11 -6.40
C THR A 67 11.72 -15.94 -5.32
N GLU A 68 12.26 -15.30 -4.28
CA GLU A 68 12.93 -15.96 -3.16
C GLU A 68 11.99 -16.84 -2.34
N TRP A 69 10.75 -16.38 -2.11
CA TRP A 69 9.76 -17.09 -1.29
C TRP A 69 8.67 -17.77 -2.11
N ASN A 70 8.67 -17.60 -3.44
CA ASN A 70 7.65 -18.08 -4.36
C ASN A 70 6.21 -17.72 -3.91
N ILE A 71 6.04 -16.49 -3.43
CA ILE A 71 4.77 -15.94 -2.95
C ILE A 71 4.38 -14.75 -3.82
N THR A 72 3.09 -14.64 -4.15
CA THR A 72 2.62 -13.48 -4.90
C THR A 72 2.63 -12.24 -4.02
N VAL A 73 2.72 -11.06 -4.63
CA VAL A 73 2.60 -9.79 -3.89
C VAL A 73 1.25 -9.72 -3.17
N TYR A 74 0.18 -10.23 -3.78
CA TYR A 74 -1.13 -10.28 -3.13
C TYR A 74 -1.11 -11.12 -1.85
N ASP A 75 -0.57 -12.34 -1.92
CA ASP A 75 -0.52 -13.24 -0.77
C ASP A 75 0.36 -12.67 0.34
N MET A 76 1.46 -11.99 -0.01
CA MET A 76 2.29 -11.29 0.97
C MET A 76 1.51 -10.17 1.67
N ILE A 77 0.78 -9.33 0.92
CA ILE A 77 -0.05 -8.28 1.51
C ILE A 77 -1.10 -8.88 2.46
N MET A 78 -1.74 -9.98 2.08
CA MET A 78 -2.74 -10.63 2.95
C MET A 78 -2.11 -11.24 4.20
N SER A 79 -0.91 -11.81 4.10
CA SER A 79 -0.16 -12.34 5.24
C SER A 79 0.18 -11.23 6.25
N ASP A 80 0.78 -10.14 5.78
CA ASP A 80 1.11 -8.99 6.64
C ASP A 80 -0.18 -8.37 7.22
N ALA A 81 -1.25 -8.31 6.45
CA ALA A 81 -2.53 -7.78 6.91
C ALA A 81 -3.15 -8.59 8.05
N GLN A 82 -3.00 -9.93 8.03
CA GLN A 82 -3.44 -10.78 9.14
C GLN A 82 -2.66 -10.45 10.42
N GLU A 83 -1.33 -10.31 10.32
CA GLU A 83 -0.47 -9.95 11.45
C GLU A 83 -0.79 -8.55 11.98
N TYR A 84 -0.85 -7.53 11.11
CA TYR A 84 -1.15 -6.16 11.51
C TYR A 84 -2.48 -6.01 12.20
N ALA A 85 -3.47 -6.77 11.78
CA ALA A 85 -4.79 -6.60 12.33
C ALA A 85 -4.99 -7.38 13.64
N GLN A 86 -4.16 -8.41 13.89
CA GLN A 86 -4.00 -9.01 15.21
C GLN A 86 -3.22 -8.10 16.16
N ASP A 87 -2.10 -7.54 15.71
CA ASP A 87 -1.15 -6.81 16.58
C ASP A 87 -1.50 -5.32 16.74
N HIS A 88 -2.15 -4.73 15.74
CA HIS A 88 -2.50 -3.31 15.65
C HIS A 88 -3.95 -3.09 15.17
N PRO A 89 -4.96 -3.68 15.83
CA PRO A 89 -6.35 -3.68 15.36
C PRO A 89 -6.94 -2.27 15.15
N GLU A 90 -6.55 -1.30 15.97
CA GLU A 90 -7.00 0.09 15.84
C GLU A 90 -6.44 0.75 14.56
N LEU A 91 -5.13 0.62 14.32
CA LEU A 91 -4.50 1.15 13.09
C LEU A 91 -5.04 0.44 11.85
N TYR A 92 -5.34 -0.85 11.97
CA TYR A 92 -5.94 -1.60 10.88
C TYR A 92 -7.36 -1.12 10.57
N ALA A 93 -8.18 -0.88 11.59
CA ALA A 93 -9.51 -0.31 11.43
C ALA A 93 -9.46 1.09 10.79
N ASP A 94 -8.51 1.94 11.20
CA ASP A 94 -8.29 3.26 10.61
C ASP A 94 -7.88 3.18 9.13
N ALA A 95 -6.99 2.22 8.78
CA ALA A 95 -6.61 1.97 7.39
C ALA A 95 -7.82 1.55 6.54
N LEU A 96 -8.67 0.64 7.04
CA LEU A 96 -9.91 0.25 6.35
C LEU A 96 -10.87 1.44 6.16
N GLN A 97 -11.01 2.31 7.17
CA GLN A 97 -11.82 3.53 7.04
C GLN A 97 -11.29 4.47 5.96
N LEU A 98 -9.97 4.63 5.83
CA LEU A 98 -9.37 5.38 4.74
C LEU A 98 -9.72 4.74 3.38
N TYR A 99 -9.59 3.41 3.27
CA TYR A 99 -9.81 2.66 2.03
C TYR A 99 -11.26 2.63 1.56
N ASN A 100 -12.23 2.88 2.43
CA ASN A 100 -13.63 3.08 2.03
C ASN A 100 -13.82 4.25 1.03
N ASN A 101 -12.86 5.17 0.97
CA ASN A 101 -12.85 6.29 0.02
C ASN A 101 -12.09 6.00 -1.28
N THR A 102 -11.81 4.73 -1.58
CA THR A 102 -11.10 4.32 -2.80
C THR A 102 -11.86 4.75 -4.06
N ASN A 103 -11.15 5.38 -4.98
CA ASN A 103 -11.69 5.83 -6.26
C ASN A 103 -12.23 4.66 -7.10
N SER A 104 -13.28 4.91 -7.89
CA SER A 104 -13.84 3.96 -8.85
C SER A 104 -12.86 3.46 -9.90
N THR A 105 -11.80 4.23 -10.19
CA THR A 105 -10.77 3.89 -11.18
C THR A 105 -9.64 3.00 -10.64
N ASP A 106 -9.68 2.63 -9.35
CA ASP A 106 -8.73 1.70 -8.76
C ASP A 106 -8.82 0.32 -9.43
N THR A 107 -7.67 -0.18 -9.90
CA THR A 107 -7.61 -1.45 -10.65
C THR A 107 -7.35 -2.67 -9.77
N ARG A 108 -7.00 -2.44 -8.49
CA ARG A 108 -6.65 -3.46 -7.50
C ARG A 108 -7.60 -3.47 -6.30
N ARG A 109 -8.88 -3.32 -6.59
CA ARG A 109 -9.98 -3.48 -5.63
C ARG A 109 -10.04 -4.87 -5.00
N ASP A 110 -9.40 -5.88 -5.60
CA ASP A 110 -9.19 -7.20 -5.00
C ASP A 110 -8.41 -7.13 -3.69
N ILE A 111 -7.41 -6.23 -3.59
CA ILE A 111 -6.64 -6.01 -2.36
C ILE A 111 -7.53 -5.40 -1.30
N ILE A 112 -8.26 -4.33 -1.60
CA ILE A 112 -9.15 -3.66 -0.63
C ILE A 112 -10.20 -4.62 -0.09
N LYS A 113 -10.87 -5.38 -0.97
CA LYS A 113 -11.83 -6.42 -0.57
C LYS A 113 -11.19 -7.56 0.23
N GLY A 114 -9.93 -7.87 -0.04
CA GLY A 114 -9.16 -8.86 0.72
C GLY A 114 -8.98 -8.40 2.17
N LEU A 115 -8.52 -7.17 2.35
CA LEU A 115 -8.32 -6.55 3.67
C LEU A 115 -9.63 -6.48 4.47
N GLU A 116 -10.74 -6.05 3.85
CA GLU A 116 -12.06 -5.99 4.49
C GLU A 116 -12.59 -7.35 5.00
N ARG A 117 -12.09 -8.47 4.45
CA ARG A 117 -12.53 -9.82 4.83
C ARG A 117 -11.72 -10.41 5.98
N ILE A 118 -10.62 -9.78 6.36
CA ILE A 118 -9.84 -10.26 7.48
C ILE A 118 -10.60 -9.90 8.74
N THR A 119 -11.10 -10.94 9.42
CA THR A 119 -11.80 -10.85 10.69
C THR A 119 -10.91 -11.41 11.80
N PHE A 120 -10.96 -10.77 12.96
CA PHE A 120 -10.25 -11.19 14.17
C PHE A 120 -11.32 -11.65 15.15
N ASP A 121 -11.16 -12.86 15.67
CA ASP A 121 -12.03 -13.43 16.72
C ASP A 121 -11.63 -12.92 18.11
#